data_AF-A0A534V5B0-F1
#
_entry.id   AF-A0A534V5B0-F1
#
_cell.length_a   1.000
_cell.length_b   1.000
_cell.length_c   1.000
_cell.angle_alpha   90.00
_cell.angle_beta   90.00
_cell.angle_gamma   90.00
#
_symmetry.space_group_name_H-M   'P 1'
#
loop_
_entity.id
_entity.type
_entity.pdbx_description
1 polymer ?
#
loop_
_entity_poly.entity_id
_entity_poly.type
_entity_poly.pdbx_seq_one_letter_code
_entity_poly.pdbx_strand_id
1 'polypeptide(L)'
;MLPVVFVTFFMLGGWNRQTKQPTHNLSGGATTESSSMETMKSSLAQDRKLLAGYEREQSALRAEVIRRRRLFQDGQISKDQVLEAERSFVAALTRVHAMRESVVETDIAITEAVLGEKVLRMPVLPVNGYSETAELARFNGGFKWSLKEASRIERFFSKSFGHNLPIAAKGQSEIHNRLGFDHRDAMDVALHPDSAEGKALIKELRIAGIPFIAFRSAVPGASTGPHIHIGKPSARLAH
;
A
#
# COMPACT_ATOMS: atom_id res chain seq x y z
N MET A 1 -42.06 60.88 12.66
CA MET A 1 -43.42 60.89 13.24
C MET A 1 -43.97 59.46 13.20
N LEU A 2 -44.30 58.91 14.36
CA LEU A 2 -45.10 57.68 14.55
C LEU A 2 -46.60 58.01 14.35
N PRO A 3 -47.47 57.04 13.99
CA PRO A 3 -48.05 56.06 14.94
C PRO A 3 -48.10 54.61 14.39
N VAL A 4 -47.92 53.52 15.17
CA VAL A 4 -48.83 52.85 16.16
C VAL A 4 -50.22 52.56 15.54
N VAL A 5 -50.74 51.33 15.44
CA VAL A 5 -51.36 50.51 16.51
C VAL A 5 -51.61 49.04 16.05
N PHE A 6 -51.43 48.13 17.01
CA PHE A 6 -51.97 46.76 17.26
C PHE A 6 -53.09 46.15 16.38
N VAL A 7 -53.14 44.81 16.29
CA VAL A 7 -54.06 43.91 17.05
C VAL A 7 -53.79 42.41 16.77
N THR A 8 -54.20 41.60 17.76
CA THR A 8 -53.99 40.20 18.19
C THR A 8 -54.41 38.99 17.33
N PHE A 9 -53.65 37.89 17.50
CA PHE A 9 -54.01 36.49 17.92
C PHE A 9 -55.27 35.77 17.36
N PHE A 10 -55.10 34.60 16.71
CA PHE A 10 -55.52 33.26 17.18
C PHE A 10 -55.23 32.13 16.16
N MET A 11 -54.94 30.94 16.71
CA MET A 11 -54.68 29.65 16.05
C MET A 11 -55.92 28.97 15.46
N LEU A 12 -55.68 28.11 14.44
CA LEU A 12 -56.27 26.77 14.16
C LEU A 12 -56.72 26.58 12.70
N GLY A 13 -56.34 25.42 12.15
CA GLY A 13 -57.00 24.84 10.97
C GLY A 13 -56.02 24.38 9.89
N GLY A 14 -55.69 23.10 9.90
CA GLY A 14 -54.77 22.49 8.94
C GLY A 14 -55.35 22.33 7.54
N TRP A 15 -54.45 22.26 6.55
CA TRP A 15 -54.65 21.38 5.41
C TRP A 15 -53.29 20.84 4.94
N ASN A 16 -53.26 19.51 4.91
CA ASN A 16 -52.20 18.64 4.48
C ASN A 16 -51.82 18.89 3.00
N ARG A 17 -50.59 19.34 2.72
CA ARG A 17 -49.96 19.20 1.39
C ARG A 17 -48.64 18.47 1.55
N GLN A 18 -48.72 17.18 1.27
CA GLN A 18 -47.63 16.23 1.28
C GLN A 18 -46.69 16.52 0.09
N THR A 19 -45.74 17.43 0.25
CA THR A 19 -44.57 17.50 -0.64
C THR A 19 -43.55 16.50 -0.13
N LYS A 20 -43.55 15.30 -0.72
CA LYS A 20 -42.47 14.33 -0.55
C LYS A 20 -41.18 14.94 -1.09
N GLN A 21 -40.31 15.41 -0.19
CA GLN A 21 -38.89 15.55 -0.49
C GLN A 21 -38.28 14.14 -0.54
N PRO A 22 -37.46 13.81 -1.55
CA PRO A 22 -36.75 12.54 -1.56
C PRO A 22 -35.69 12.57 -0.46
N THR A 23 -35.89 11.74 0.56
CA THR A 23 -34.85 11.38 1.52
C THR A 23 -33.74 10.68 0.76
N HIS A 24 -32.60 11.36 0.56
CA HIS A 24 -31.38 10.70 0.12
C HIS A 24 -30.94 9.72 1.21
N ASN A 25 -31.16 8.43 0.96
CA ASN A 25 -30.62 7.35 1.75
C ASN A 25 -29.09 7.35 1.65
N LEU A 26 -28.42 7.78 2.72
CA LEU A 26 -27.00 7.52 2.97
C LEU A 26 -26.84 6.05 3.39
N SER A 27 -26.84 5.15 2.41
CA SER A 27 -26.52 3.73 2.65
C SER A 27 -25.76 3.05 1.49
N GLY A 28 -25.28 3.82 0.50
CA GLY A 28 -24.66 3.27 -0.72
C GLY A 28 -23.14 3.03 -0.68
N GLY A 29 -22.42 3.55 0.32
CA GLY A 29 -20.95 3.50 0.35
C GLY A 29 -20.37 2.18 0.87
N ALA A 30 -20.90 1.67 1.99
CA ALA A 30 -20.29 0.53 2.69
C ALA A 30 -20.36 -0.80 1.91
N THR A 31 -21.39 -1.01 1.08
CA THR A 31 -21.56 -2.23 0.29
C THR A 31 -20.64 -2.29 -0.93
N THR A 32 -20.44 -1.16 -1.62
CA THR A 32 -19.55 -1.05 -2.79
C THR A 32 -18.07 -1.12 -2.37
N GLU A 33 -17.70 -0.51 -1.23
CA GLU A 33 -16.33 -0.52 -0.71
C GLU A 33 -15.89 -1.90 -0.22
N SER A 34 -16.76 -2.58 0.55
CA SER A 34 -16.52 -3.96 0.98
C SER A 34 -16.38 -4.91 -0.21
N SER A 35 -17.21 -4.73 -1.23
CA SER A 35 -17.12 -5.47 -2.50
C SER A 35 -15.82 -5.18 -3.27
N SER A 36 -15.34 -3.93 -3.26
CA SER A 36 -14.10 -3.53 -3.94
C SER A 36 -12.85 -4.11 -3.26
N MET A 37 -12.82 -4.10 -1.92
CA MET A 37 -11.73 -4.73 -1.16
C MET A 37 -11.69 -6.24 -1.36
N GLU A 38 -12.84 -6.94 -1.32
CA GLU A 38 -12.86 -8.38 -1.56
C GLU A 38 -12.46 -8.76 -3.00
N THR A 39 -12.85 -7.94 -3.97
CA THR A 39 -12.37 -8.09 -5.35
C THR A 39 -10.85 -7.97 -5.44
N MET A 40 -10.25 -7.00 -4.75
CA MET A 40 -8.79 -6.83 -4.74
C MET A 40 -8.06 -7.97 -4.01
N LYS A 41 -8.59 -8.47 -2.90
CA LYS A 41 -8.02 -9.65 -2.22
C LYS A 41 -8.06 -10.88 -3.10
N SER A 42 -9.15 -11.08 -3.84
CA SER A 42 -9.30 -12.16 -4.81
C SER A 42 -8.29 -12.02 -5.96
N SER A 43 -8.14 -10.81 -6.52
CA SER A 43 -7.14 -10.50 -7.54
C SER A 43 -5.73 -10.81 -7.05
N LEU A 44 -5.37 -10.35 -5.85
CA LEU A 44 -4.06 -10.61 -5.24
C LEU A 44 -3.79 -12.11 -5.06
N ALA A 45 -4.81 -12.89 -4.66
CA ALA A 45 -4.69 -14.34 -4.56
C ALA A 45 -4.44 -15.00 -5.93
N GLN A 46 -5.11 -14.50 -6.98
CA GLN A 46 -4.89 -14.94 -8.35
C GLN A 46 -3.48 -14.56 -8.85
N ASP A 47 -3.03 -13.34 -8.57
CA ASP A 47 -1.71 -12.84 -8.98
C ASP A 47 -0.59 -13.62 -8.30
N ARG A 48 -0.74 -13.99 -7.02
CA ARG A 48 0.19 -14.90 -6.33
C ARG A 48 0.27 -16.27 -6.99
N LYS A 49 -0.87 -16.83 -7.39
CA LYS A 49 -0.91 -18.13 -8.08
C LYS A 49 -0.22 -18.03 -9.45
N LEU A 50 -0.42 -16.93 -10.16
CA LEU A 50 0.21 -16.65 -11.45
C LEU A 50 1.72 -16.47 -11.29
N LEU A 51 2.16 -15.70 -10.30
CA LEU A 51 3.56 -15.50 -9.95
C LEU A 51 4.27 -16.83 -9.70
N ALA A 52 3.67 -17.72 -8.90
CA ALA A 52 4.22 -19.05 -8.67
C ALA A 52 4.37 -19.86 -9.98
N GLY A 53 3.48 -19.63 -10.96
CA GLY A 53 3.61 -20.17 -12.31
C GLY A 53 4.83 -19.61 -13.05
N TYR A 54 5.01 -18.29 -13.04
CA TYR A 54 6.16 -17.63 -13.66
C TYR A 54 7.49 -18.02 -13.01
N GLU A 55 7.53 -18.22 -11.70
CA GLU A 55 8.74 -18.68 -11.00
C GLU A 55 9.14 -20.10 -11.40
N ARG A 56 8.16 -21.00 -11.63
CA ARG A 56 8.41 -22.34 -12.18
C ARG A 56 8.92 -22.28 -13.61
N GLU A 57 8.31 -21.44 -14.45
CA GLU A 57 8.76 -21.20 -15.83
C GLU A 57 10.20 -20.66 -15.87
N GLN A 58 10.51 -19.66 -15.05
CA GLN A 58 11.84 -19.07 -14.91
C GLN A 58 12.87 -20.12 -14.47
N SER A 59 12.51 -21.00 -13.53
CA SER A 59 13.38 -22.10 -13.08
C SER A 59 13.64 -23.12 -14.20
N ALA A 60 12.61 -23.47 -14.98
CA ALA A 60 12.73 -24.38 -16.12
C ALA A 60 13.63 -23.78 -17.22
N LEU A 61 13.44 -22.50 -17.56
CA LEU A 61 14.27 -21.79 -18.54
C LEU A 61 15.72 -21.60 -18.06
N ARG A 62 15.96 -21.46 -16.75
CA ARG A 62 17.32 -21.48 -16.20
C ARG A 62 18.00 -22.82 -16.47
N ALA A 63 17.32 -23.93 -16.23
CA ALA A 63 17.83 -25.26 -16.51
C ALA A 63 18.07 -25.48 -18.02
N GLU A 64 17.21 -24.92 -18.86
CA GLU A 64 17.37 -24.90 -20.33
C GLU A 64 18.68 -24.23 -20.75
N VAL A 65 18.93 -23.01 -20.25
CA VAL A 65 20.16 -22.26 -20.55
C VAL A 65 21.40 -23.05 -20.15
N ILE A 66 21.41 -23.64 -18.94
CA ILE A 66 22.54 -24.46 -18.46
C ILE A 66 22.77 -25.64 -19.40
N ARG A 67 21.70 -26.34 -19.79
CA ARG A 67 21.81 -27.49 -20.70
C ARG A 67 22.32 -27.09 -22.08
N ARG A 68 21.81 -26.01 -22.67
CA ARG A 68 22.24 -25.54 -24.00
C ARG A 68 23.68 -25.07 -24.01
N ARG A 69 24.14 -24.39 -22.96
CA ARG A 69 25.56 -24.01 -22.83
C ARG A 69 26.48 -25.23 -22.87
N ARG A 70 26.09 -26.33 -22.21
CA ARG A 70 26.84 -27.58 -22.26
C ARG A 70 26.84 -28.20 -23.67
N LEU A 71 25.68 -28.29 -24.31
CA LEU A 71 25.59 -28.81 -25.69
C LEU A 71 26.43 -27.99 -26.68
N PHE A 72 26.50 -26.67 -26.50
CA PHE A 72 27.34 -25.79 -27.32
C PHE A 72 28.83 -26.05 -27.08
N GLN A 73 29.26 -26.23 -25.82
CA GLN A 73 30.63 -26.60 -25.48
C GLN A 73 31.02 -27.96 -26.09
N ASP A 74 30.08 -28.89 -26.17
CA ASP A 74 30.24 -30.20 -26.79
C ASP A 74 30.13 -30.16 -28.33
N GLY A 75 29.92 -28.98 -28.94
CA GLY A 75 29.81 -28.80 -30.39
C GLY A 75 28.51 -29.31 -31.03
N GLN A 76 27.49 -29.63 -30.23
CA GLN A 76 26.24 -30.25 -30.69
C GLN A 76 25.17 -29.25 -31.17
N ILE A 77 25.27 -27.98 -30.77
CA ILE A 77 24.33 -26.92 -31.15
C ILE A 77 25.09 -25.64 -31.55
N SER A 78 24.42 -24.74 -32.25
CA SER A 78 24.99 -23.44 -32.60
C SER A 78 24.93 -22.45 -31.43
N LYS A 79 25.77 -21.40 -31.51
CA LYS A 79 25.75 -20.29 -30.55
C LYS A 79 24.39 -19.59 -30.52
N ASP A 80 23.72 -19.47 -31.66
CA ASP A 80 22.41 -18.81 -31.76
C ASP A 80 21.34 -19.54 -30.95
N GLN A 81 21.41 -20.87 -30.88
CA GLN A 81 20.48 -21.66 -30.06
C GLN A 81 20.69 -21.45 -28.56
N VAL A 82 21.90 -21.11 -28.11
CA VAL A 82 22.18 -20.71 -26.72
C VAL A 82 21.61 -19.33 -26.45
N LEU A 83 21.90 -18.37 -27.34
CA LEU A 83 21.43 -16.99 -27.22
C LEU A 83 19.90 -16.91 -27.15
N GLU A 84 19.19 -17.75 -27.91
CA GLU A 84 17.73 -17.80 -27.87
C GLU A 84 17.17 -18.26 -26.52
N ALA A 85 17.78 -19.28 -25.90
CA ALA A 85 17.39 -19.71 -24.57
C ALA A 85 17.72 -18.66 -23.51
N GLU A 86 18.86 -17.97 -23.64
CA GLU A 86 19.23 -16.87 -22.74
C GLU A 86 18.24 -15.71 -22.83
N ARG A 87 17.82 -15.32 -24.04
CA ARG A 87 16.78 -14.30 -24.25
C ARG A 87 15.46 -14.69 -23.59
N SER A 88 15.03 -15.94 -23.77
CA SER A 88 13.80 -16.46 -23.15
C SER A 88 13.88 -16.43 -21.62
N PHE A 89 15.02 -16.82 -21.05
CA PHE A 89 15.26 -16.77 -19.61
C PHE A 89 15.22 -15.33 -19.06
N VAL A 90 15.86 -14.38 -19.74
CA VAL A 90 15.85 -12.96 -19.34
C VAL A 90 14.43 -12.37 -19.42
N ALA A 91 13.65 -12.73 -20.45
CA ALA A 91 12.26 -12.31 -20.54
C ALA A 91 11.41 -12.85 -19.38
N ALA A 92 11.58 -14.13 -19.02
CA ALA A 92 10.90 -14.73 -17.88
C ALA A 92 11.32 -14.11 -16.54
N LEU A 93 12.62 -13.80 -16.37
CA LEU A 93 13.13 -13.11 -15.18
C LEU A 93 12.49 -11.73 -15.02
N THR A 94 12.41 -10.96 -16.11
CA THR A 94 11.77 -9.64 -16.13
C THR A 94 10.29 -9.73 -15.75
N ARG A 95 9.58 -10.73 -16.27
CA ARG A 95 8.16 -10.99 -15.95
C ARG A 95 7.96 -11.34 -14.47
N VAL A 96 8.81 -12.18 -13.90
CA VAL A 96 8.77 -12.52 -12.46
C VAL A 96 9.03 -11.28 -11.61
N HIS A 97 10.01 -10.45 -11.97
CA HIS A 97 10.32 -9.23 -11.21
C HIS A 97 9.13 -8.25 -11.18
N ALA A 98 8.59 -7.92 -12.36
CA ALA A 98 7.46 -7.00 -12.46
C ALA A 98 6.23 -7.52 -11.70
N MET A 99 5.94 -8.83 -11.78
CA MET A 99 4.83 -9.43 -11.05
C MET A 99 5.07 -9.41 -9.53
N ARG A 100 6.31 -9.65 -9.06
CA ARG A 100 6.63 -9.56 -7.63
C ARG A 100 6.42 -8.15 -7.09
N GLU A 101 6.89 -7.13 -7.80
CA GLU A 101 6.68 -5.73 -7.42
C GLU A 101 5.18 -5.41 -7.30
N SER A 102 4.39 -5.77 -8.32
CA SER A 102 2.94 -5.58 -8.32
C SER A 102 2.22 -6.31 -7.16
N VAL A 103 2.63 -7.55 -6.86
CA VAL A 103 2.06 -8.35 -5.76
C VAL A 103 2.39 -7.73 -4.40
N VAL A 104 3.63 -7.28 -4.20
CA VAL A 104 4.07 -6.65 -2.95
C VAL A 104 3.36 -5.32 -2.73
N GLU A 105 3.29 -4.46 -3.74
CA GLU A 105 2.56 -3.18 -3.65
C GLU A 105 1.09 -3.41 -3.31
N THR A 106 0.43 -4.34 -3.99
CA THR A 106 -0.99 -4.64 -3.76
C THR A 106 -1.24 -5.20 -2.36
N ASP A 107 -0.39 -6.10 -1.87
CA ASP A 107 -0.51 -6.64 -0.51
C ASP A 107 -0.36 -5.54 0.56
N ILE A 108 0.61 -4.64 0.37
CA ILE A 108 0.84 -3.50 1.27
C ILE A 108 -0.37 -2.57 1.28
N ALA A 109 -0.86 -2.16 0.10
CA ALA A 109 -1.98 -1.23 0.01
C ALA A 109 -3.28 -1.80 0.63
N ILE A 110 -3.55 -3.11 0.45
CA ILE A 110 -4.67 -3.77 1.14
C ILE A 110 -4.44 -3.79 2.67
N THR A 111 -3.21 -4.00 3.12
CA THR A 111 -2.86 -3.95 4.54
C THR A 111 -3.14 -2.57 5.13
N GLU A 112 -2.70 -1.51 4.45
CA GLU A 112 -2.96 -0.13 4.84
C GLU A 112 -4.45 0.19 4.84
N ALA A 113 -5.20 -0.29 3.86
CA ALA A 113 -6.65 -0.08 3.82
C ALA A 113 -7.35 -0.70 5.05
N VAL A 114 -6.97 -1.94 5.41
CA VAL A 114 -7.62 -2.66 6.51
C VAL A 114 -7.12 -2.19 7.89
N LEU A 115 -5.82 -1.99 8.05
CA LEU A 115 -5.25 -1.56 9.33
C LEU A 115 -5.30 -0.05 9.52
N GLY A 116 -5.28 0.76 8.46
CA GLY A 116 -5.42 2.22 8.53
C GLY A 116 -6.69 2.63 9.25
N GLU A 117 -7.82 1.99 8.93
CA GLU A 117 -9.09 2.19 9.65
C GLU A 117 -8.98 1.84 11.15
N LYS A 118 -8.25 0.79 11.50
CA LYS A 118 -7.97 0.44 12.90
C LYS A 118 -7.08 1.50 13.56
N VAL A 119 -6.03 1.95 12.87
CA VAL A 119 -5.09 2.99 13.33
C VAL A 119 -5.81 4.32 13.57
N LEU A 120 -6.75 4.71 12.71
CA LEU A 120 -7.57 5.92 12.87
C LEU A 120 -8.49 5.86 14.10
N ARG A 121 -8.91 4.67 14.52
CA ARG A 121 -9.72 4.45 15.74
C ARG A 121 -8.89 4.33 17.02
N MET A 122 -7.57 4.15 16.91
CA MET A 122 -6.68 4.11 18.07
C MET A 122 -6.48 5.51 18.66
N PRO A 123 -6.12 5.63 19.95
CA PRO A 123 -5.79 6.91 20.55
C PRO A 123 -4.73 7.67 19.73
N VAL A 124 -4.98 8.96 19.52
CA VAL A 124 -4.04 9.87 18.86
C VAL A 124 -2.78 9.96 19.73
N LEU A 125 -1.62 9.70 19.13
CA LEU A 125 -0.35 9.87 19.82
C LEU A 125 -0.02 11.36 19.92
N PRO A 126 0.53 11.85 21.05
CA PRO A 126 1.09 13.19 21.10
C PRO A 126 2.24 13.32 20.09
N VAL A 127 2.68 14.56 19.82
CA VAL A 127 3.88 14.79 18.99
C VAL A 127 5.08 14.07 19.61
N ASN A 128 5.83 13.34 18.79
CA ASN A 128 6.89 12.41 19.16
C ASN A 128 6.43 11.24 20.06
N GLY A 129 5.13 10.99 20.13
CA GLY A 129 4.55 9.82 20.79
C GLY A 129 4.85 8.55 20.00
N TYR A 130 5.14 7.48 20.73
CA TYR A 130 5.39 6.14 20.20
C TYR A 130 4.43 5.14 20.84
N SER A 131 3.91 4.22 20.05
CA SER A 131 3.05 3.13 20.52
C SER A 131 3.40 1.86 19.80
N GLU A 132 3.44 0.76 20.55
CA GLU A 132 3.85 -0.54 20.04
C GLU A 132 2.88 -1.61 20.55
N THR A 133 2.42 -2.45 19.63
CA THR A 133 1.61 -3.63 19.88
C THR A 133 2.26 -4.83 19.19
N ALA A 134 1.68 -6.01 19.40
CA ALA A 134 2.11 -7.22 18.68
C ALA A 134 1.95 -7.09 17.16
N GLU A 135 0.94 -6.35 16.68
CA GLU A 135 0.64 -6.22 15.26
C GLU A 135 1.43 -5.11 14.58
N LEU A 136 1.71 -4.00 15.28
CA LEU A 136 2.33 -2.83 14.68
C LEU A 136 3.05 -1.92 15.68
N ALA A 137 3.96 -1.09 15.19
CA ALA A 137 4.50 0.06 15.89
C ALA A 137 4.15 1.36 15.15
N ARG A 138 3.91 2.45 15.88
CA ARG A 138 3.57 3.77 15.34
C ARG A 138 4.38 4.83 16.03
N PHE A 139 4.81 5.81 15.25
CA PHE A 139 5.46 7.00 15.75
C PHE A 139 4.84 8.23 15.12
N ASN A 140 4.36 9.15 15.96
CA ASN A 140 3.80 10.43 15.51
C ASN A 140 4.88 11.52 15.57
N GLY A 141 5.89 11.40 14.72
CA GLY A 141 7.00 12.34 14.66
C GLY A 141 6.58 13.76 14.27
N GLY A 142 7.25 14.78 14.83
CA GLY A 142 6.96 16.19 14.55
C GLY A 142 7.48 16.72 13.21
N PHE A 143 8.28 15.95 12.48
CA PHE A 143 8.83 16.36 11.20
C PHE A 143 7.74 16.43 10.13
N LYS A 144 7.73 17.52 9.35
CA LYS A 144 6.81 17.69 8.21
C LYS A 144 7.33 16.88 7.03
N TRP A 145 7.08 15.58 7.08
CA TRP A 145 7.44 14.65 6.02
C TRP A 145 6.80 15.01 4.68
N SER A 146 7.56 14.83 3.60
CA SER A 146 7.10 14.80 2.21
C SER A 146 8.09 13.98 1.38
N LEU A 147 7.70 13.54 0.18
CA LEU A 147 8.57 12.74 -0.69
C LEU A 147 9.85 13.44 -1.15
N LYS A 148 9.95 14.77 -1.01
CA LYS A 148 11.21 15.50 -1.25
C LYS A 148 12.34 15.02 -0.33
N GLU A 149 11.98 14.53 0.85
CA GLU A 149 12.90 14.04 1.87
C GLU A 149 13.23 12.55 1.68
N ALA A 150 12.55 11.82 0.78
CA ALA A 150 12.77 10.39 0.52
C ALA A 150 14.24 10.06 0.21
N SER A 151 14.88 10.92 -0.60
CA SER A 151 16.27 10.72 -1.01
C SER A 151 17.24 10.68 0.18
N ARG A 152 16.92 11.33 1.30
CA ARG A 152 17.73 11.27 2.53
C ARG A 152 17.69 9.88 3.16
N ILE A 153 16.51 9.28 3.22
CA ILE A 153 16.30 7.93 3.78
C ILE A 153 16.91 6.86 2.86
N GLU A 154 16.73 6.99 1.55
CA GLU A 154 17.35 6.13 0.54
C GLU A 154 18.90 6.16 0.65
N ARG A 155 19.49 7.35 0.83
CA ARG A 155 20.94 7.51 1.02
C ARG A 155 21.44 6.95 2.35
N PHE A 156 20.69 7.15 3.44
CA PHE A 156 21.02 6.51 4.73
C PHE A 156 21.09 5.00 4.54
N PHE A 157 20.03 4.41 3.99
CA PHE A 157 19.90 2.96 3.87
C PHE A 157 20.99 2.36 2.97
N SER A 158 21.20 2.92 1.78
CA SER A 158 22.23 2.44 0.85
C SER A 158 23.65 2.56 1.40
N LYS A 159 23.95 3.62 2.17
CA LYS A 159 25.25 3.74 2.86
C LYS A 159 25.41 2.72 3.98
N SER A 160 24.34 2.36 4.67
CA SER A 160 24.37 1.40 5.78
C SER A 160 24.44 -0.06 5.34
N PHE A 161 23.78 -0.41 4.23
CA PHE A 161 23.58 -1.81 3.83
C PHE A 161 24.17 -2.18 2.47
N GLY A 162 24.62 -1.19 1.68
CA GLY A 162 25.27 -1.44 0.38
C GLY A 162 24.31 -1.82 -0.76
N HIS A 163 23.00 -1.73 -0.54
CA HIS A 163 21.97 -1.90 -1.57
C HIS A 163 20.84 -0.89 -1.41
N ASN A 164 20.00 -0.79 -2.44
CA ASN A 164 18.88 0.16 -2.44
C ASN A 164 17.83 -0.22 -1.38
N LEU A 165 17.15 0.80 -0.87
CA LEU A 165 15.98 0.64 -0.02
C LEU A 165 14.88 -0.09 -0.82
N PRO A 166 14.29 -1.19 -0.33
CA PRO A 166 13.26 -1.93 -1.04
C PRO A 166 11.92 -1.19 -0.95
N ILE A 167 11.77 -0.13 -1.72
CA ILE A 167 10.56 0.68 -1.80
C ILE A 167 9.51 -0.09 -2.61
N ALA A 168 8.34 -0.31 -2.00
CA ALA A 168 7.19 -0.95 -2.64
C ALA A 168 6.25 0.07 -3.28
N ALA A 169 6.06 1.22 -2.63
CA ALA A 169 5.30 2.35 -3.16
C ALA A 169 5.97 3.66 -2.79
N LYS A 170 6.08 4.58 -3.76
CA LYS A 170 6.66 5.92 -3.55
C LYS A 170 5.64 6.97 -3.96
N GLY A 171 4.78 7.34 -3.03
CA GLY A 171 3.66 8.23 -3.30
C GLY A 171 2.43 7.50 -3.87
N GLN A 172 1.52 8.31 -4.39
CA GLN A 172 0.26 7.83 -4.97
C GLN A 172 0.48 6.85 -6.11
N SER A 173 -0.24 5.73 -6.08
CA SER A 173 -0.30 4.76 -7.17
C SER A 173 -1.74 4.43 -7.58
N GLU A 174 -1.89 3.71 -8.69
CA GLU A 174 -3.22 3.27 -9.16
C GLU A 174 -3.91 2.32 -8.17
N ILE A 175 -3.15 1.54 -7.41
CA ILE A 175 -3.69 0.68 -6.36
C ILE A 175 -4.30 1.54 -5.23
N HIS A 176 -3.59 2.60 -4.81
CA HIS A 176 -4.11 3.56 -3.84
C HIS A 176 -5.35 4.30 -4.35
N ASN A 177 -5.37 4.70 -5.64
CA ASN A 177 -6.55 5.29 -6.28
C ASN A 177 -7.76 4.34 -6.21
N ARG A 178 -7.56 3.07 -6.56
CA ARG A 178 -8.61 2.05 -6.55
C ARG A 178 -9.16 1.77 -5.15
N LEU A 179 -8.32 1.86 -4.13
CA LEU A 179 -8.72 1.71 -2.72
C LEU A 179 -9.28 3.00 -2.10
N GLY A 180 -9.17 4.14 -2.78
CA GLY A 180 -9.66 5.43 -2.29
C GLY A 180 -8.79 6.05 -1.20
N PHE A 181 -7.47 5.75 -1.16
CA PHE A 181 -6.53 6.30 -0.19
C PHE A 181 -5.57 7.31 -0.80
N ASP A 182 -5.25 8.34 -0.03
CA ASP A 182 -4.26 9.37 -0.34
C ASP A 182 -2.91 8.99 0.25
N HIS A 183 -1.98 8.61 -0.63
CA HIS A 183 -0.61 8.22 -0.32
C HIS A 183 0.41 9.22 -0.88
N ARG A 184 -0.02 10.40 -1.36
CA ARG A 184 0.87 11.34 -2.08
C ARG A 184 2.13 11.76 -1.32
N ASP A 185 2.04 11.87 0.00
CA ASP A 185 3.15 12.24 0.88
C ASP A 185 3.64 11.07 1.74
N ALA A 186 3.46 9.83 1.28
CA ALA A 186 3.93 8.63 1.97
C ALA A 186 4.79 7.73 1.06
N MET A 187 5.53 6.81 1.68
CA MET A 187 6.21 5.74 0.96
C MET A 187 6.22 4.46 1.80
N ASP A 188 6.06 3.32 1.14
CA ASP A 188 6.12 2.01 1.78
C ASP A 188 7.39 1.29 1.43
N VAL A 189 7.95 0.65 2.44
CA VAL A 189 9.19 -0.10 2.35
C VAL A 189 8.91 -1.55 2.74
N ALA A 190 9.23 -2.47 1.84
CA ALA A 190 9.07 -3.91 2.01
C ALA A 190 10.16 -4.51 2.93
N LEU A 191 10.27 -3.97 4.15
CA LEU A 191 11.16 -4.48 5.20
C LEU A 191 10.36 -4.97 6.39
N HIS A 192 10.77 -6.12 6.93
CA HIS A 192 10.26 -6.58 8.20
C HIS A 192 10.73 -5.64 9.34
N PRO A 193 9.85 -5.08 10.18
CA PRO A 193 10.22 -4.13 11.25
C PRO A 193 11.29 -4.67 12.21
N ASP A 194 11.23 -5.96 12.52
CA ASP A 194 12.16 -6.60 13.46
C ASP A 194 13.46 -7.15 12.83
N SER A 195 13.64 -7.04 11.50
CA SER A 195 14.91 -7.36 10.86
C SER A 195 16.00 -6.34 11.25
N ALA A 196 17.27 -6.66 11.00
CA ALA A 196 18.36 -5.72 11.29
C ALA A 196 18.19 -4.40 10.51
N GLU A 197 17.85 -4.50 9.23
CA GLU A 197 17.55 -3.38 8.34
C GLU A 197 16.31 -2.59 8.79
N GLY A 198 15.21 -3.28 9.12
CA GLY A 198 13.98 -2.65 9.60
C GLY A 198 14.18 -1.88 10.91
N LYS A 199 14.90 -2.47 11.87
CA LYS A 199 15.26 -1.82 13.14
C LYS A 199 16.13 -0.58 12.93
N ALA A 200 17.11 -0.66 12.03
CA ALA A 200 17.97 0.48 11.71
C ALA A 200 17.19 1.61 11.04
N LEU A 201 16.31 1.28 10.09
CA LEU A 201 15.43 2.26 9.45
C LEU A 201 14.49 2.91 10.47
N ILE A 202 13.80 2.14 11.30
CA ILE A 202 12.91 2.66 12.36
C ILE A 202 13.69 3.58 13.30
N LYS A 203 14.90 3.21 13.69
CA LYS A 203 15.75 4.06 14.53
C LYS A 203 16.06 5.39 13.85
N GLU A 204 16.46 5.38 12.58
CA GLU A 204 16.74 6.61 11.81
C GLU A 204 15.48 7.48 11.68
N LEU A 205 14.33 6.90 11.36
CA LEU A 205 13.06 7.62 11.26
C LEU A 205 12.70 8.31 12.59
N ARG A 206 12.90 7.61 13.72
CA ARG A 206 12.69 8.20 15.06
C ARG A 206 13.64 9.35 15.35
N ILE A 207 14.93 9.21 15.03
CA ILE A 207 15.94 10.27 15.21
C ILE A 207 15.61 11.49 14.36
N ALA A 208 15.18 11.27 13.11
CA ALA A 208 14.80 12.32 12.18
C ALA A 208 13.43 12.95 12.50
N GLY A 209 12.68 12.38 13.46
CA GLY A 209 11.34 12.84 13.79
C GLY A 209 10.29 12.55 12.72
N ILE A 210 10.55 11.61 11.81
CA ILE A 210 9.68 11.27 10.67
C ILE A 210 8.59 10.30 11.14
N PRO A 211 7.31 10.61 10.92
CA PRO A 211 6.21 9.70 11.29
C PRO A 211 6.28 8.40 10.48
N PHE A 212 5.87 7.29 11.10
CA PHE A 212 5.77 5.99 10.44
C PHE A 212 4.76 5.07 11.13
N ILE A 213 4.34 4.04 10.39
CA ILE A 213 3.66 2.85 10.88
C ILE A 213 4.45 1.63 10.40
N ALA A 214 4.86 0.77 11.33
CA ALA A 214 5.59 -0.45 11.04
C ALA A 214 4.70 -1.66 11.33
N PHE A 215 4.30 -2.39 10.30
CA PHE A 215 3.40 -3.53 10.39
C PHE A 215 4.21 -4.82 10.54
N ARG A 216 3.97 -5.59 11.61
CA ARG A 216 4.78 -6.77 11.98
C ARG A 216 4.23 -8.10 11.50
N SER A 217 2.93 -8.18 11.27
CA SER A 217 2.28 -9.45 10.99
C SER A 217 1.34 -9.35 9.82
N ALA A 218 1.23 -10.47 9.12
CA ALA A 218 0.09 -10.76 8.28
C ALA A 218 -1.21 -10.48 9.05
N VAL A 219 -2.15 -9.85 8.37
CA VAL A 219 -3.45 -9.49 8.90
C VAL A 219 -4.43 -10.49 8.29
N PRO A 220 -5.13 -11.29 9.11
CA PRO A 220 -6.10 -12.25 8.61
C PRO A 220 -7.08 -11.58 7.64
N GLY A 221 -7.10 -12.08 6.40
CA GLY A 221 -7.95 -11.55 5.34
C GLY A 221 -7.52 -10.21 4.74
N ALA A 222 -6.28 -9.74 4.92
CA ALA A 222 -5.81 -8.48 4.30
C ALA A 222 -4.33 -8.47 3.87
N SER A 223 -3.41 -8.99 4.70
CA SER A 223 -1.96 -8.87 4.49
C SER A 223 -1.25 -10.21 4.62
N THR A 224 -0.19 -10.43 3.83
CA THR A 224 0.76 -11.54 4.04
C THR A 224 2.13 -11.11 4.55
N GLY A 225 2.42 -9.80 4.61
CA GLY A 225 3.78 -9.31 4.68
C GLY A 225 4.01 -8.13 5.65
N PRO A 226 5.02 -8.22 6.53
CA PRO A 226 5.46 -7.08 7.32
C PRO A 226 6.16 -6.03 6.44
N HIS A 227 5.89 -4.76 6.71
CA HIS A 227 6.44 -3.62 5.97
C HIS A 227 6.44 -2.36 6.84
N ILE A 228 7.07 -1.29 6.36
CA ILE A 228 7.15 0.01 7.05
C ILE A 228 6.58 1.08 6.13
N HIS A 229 5.47 1.69 6.55
CA HIS A 229 4.88 2.88 5.96
C HIS A 229 5.53 4.12 6.56
N ILE A 230 6.09 4.98 5.73
CA ILE A 230 6.79 6.21 6.12
C ILE A 230 5.94 7.41 5.71
N GLY A 231 5.60 8.24 6.69
CA GLY A 231 4.68 9.34 6.54
C GLY A 231 3.54 9.26 7.54
N LYS A 232 2.55 10.13 7.33
CA LYS A 232 1.29 10.07 8.09
C LYS A 232 0.43 8.95 7.52
N PRO A 233 -0.43 8.32 8.36
CA PRO A 233 -1.38 7.33 7.87
C PRO A 233 -2.16 7.87 6.66
N SER A 234 -2.26 7.06 5.61
CA SER A 234 -3.02 7.36 4.40
C SER A 234 -4.47 7.71 4.75
N ALA A 235 -4.93 8.88 4.33
CA ALA A 235 -6.31 9.35 4.54
C ALA A 235 -7.21 8.90 3.38
N ARG A 236 -8.52 8.99 3.53
CA ARG A 236 -9.43 8.81 2.39
C ARG A 236 -9.27 9.98 1.40
N LEU A 237 -9.28 9.68 0.10
CA LEU A 237 -9.33 10.70 -0.93
C LEU A 237 -10.63 11.50 -0.79
N ALA A 238 -10.54 12.82 -0.83
CA ALA A 238 -11.73 13.67 -0.92
C ALA A 238 -12.38 13.47 -2.29
N HIS A 239 -13.66 13.12 -2.30
CA HIS A 239 -14.49 13.04 -3.50
C HIS A 239 -15.06 14.39 -3.89
#